data_AF-F6EFZ3-F1
#
_entry.id   AF-F6EFZ3-F1
#
_cell.length_a   1.000
_cell.length_b   1.000
_cell.length_c   1.000
_cell.angle_alpha   90.00
_cell.angle_beta   90.00
_cell.angle_gamma   90.00
#
_symmetry.space_group_name_H-M   'P 1'
#
loop_
_entity.id
_entity.type
_entity.pdbx_description
1 polymer ?
#
loop_
_entity_poly.entity_id
_entity_poly.type
_entity_poly.pdbx_seq_one_letter_code
_entity_poly.pdbx_strand_id
1 'polypeptide(L)'
;MSDERPLFSALRAAARSSWQSTVVTALALLYARMLGAKPRFEGRTRLFIASGMRGGFARAGTTVGGVFLTGKDPSARLIRHESVHADQWARYGFTFPVRYWIEELRNPRGKNRFEIEAGLEDGGYVG
;
A
#
# COMPACT_ATOMS: atom_id res chain seq x y z
N MET A 1 2.09 24.12 1.83
CA MET A 1 3.53 23.93 1.60
C MET A 1 3.71 22.57 0.97
N SER A 2 3.69 22.53 -0.36
CA SER A 2 3.84 21.29 -1.12
C SER A 2 5.28 20.83 -0.93
N ASP A 3 5.47 19.70 -0.25
CA ASP A 3 6.76 19.07 -0.09
C ASP A 3 7.18 18.52 -1.46
N GLU A 4 7.86 19.36 -2.25
CA GLU A 4 8.41 19.00 -3.57
C GLU A 4 9.63 18.10 -3.39
N ARG A 5 9.44 16.95 -2.73
CA ARG A 5 10.41 15.87 -2.82
C ARG A 5 10.50 15.44 -4.28
N PRO A 6 11.71 15.36 -4.85
CA PRO A 6 11.90 14.80 -6.18
C PRO A 6 11.21 13.43 -6.26
N LEU A 7 10.47 13.18 -7.34
CA LEU A 7 9.70 11.95 -7.54
C LEU A 7 10.54 10.69 -7.26
N PHE A 8 11.82 10.72 -7.65
CA PHE A 8 12.77 9.64 -7.39
C PHE A 8 13.02 9.39 -5.90
N SER A 9 13.17 10.45 -5.10
CA SER A 9 13.33 10.33 -3.64
C SER A 9 12.07 9.78 -2.99
N ALA A 10 10.90 10.24 -3.44
CA ALA A 10 9.62 9.74 -2.94
C ALA A 10 9.40 8.27 -3.32
N LEU A 11 9.77 7.87 -4.55
CA LEU A 11 9.73 6.48 -5.00
C LEU A 11 10.60 5.57 -4.14
N ARG A 12 11.87 5.94 -3.91
CA ARG A 12 12.77 5.15 -3.05
C ARG A 12 12.28 5.09 -1.61
N ALA A 13 11.76 6.20 -1.09
CA ALA A 13 11.20 6.26 0.26
C ALA A 13 9.99 5.31 0.40
N ALA A 14 9.09 5.31 -0.59
CA ALA A 14 7.92 4.44 -0.62
C ALA A 14 8.27 2.96 -0.76
N ALA A 15 9.23 2.67 -1.63
CA ALA A 15 9.75 1.32 -1.86
C ALA A 15 10.67 0.80 -0.74
N ARG A 16 10.92 1.59 0.30
CA ARG A 16 11.85 1.28 1.40
C ARG A 16 13.26 0.93 0.90
N SER A 17 13.68 1.57 -0.19
CA SER A 17 14.92 1.30 -0.92
C SER A 17 15.10 -0.16 -1.39
N SER A 18 14.04 -0.99 -1.37
CA SER A 18 14.05 -2.33 -1.95
C SER A 18 13.87 -2.25 -3.46
N TRP A 19 14.74 -2.90 -4.24
CA TRP A 19 14.66 -2.84 -5.70
C TRP A 19 13.39 -3.51 -6.24
N GLN A 20 12.98 -4.65 -5.66
CA GLN A 20 11.75 -5.33 -6.04
C GLN A 20 10.55 -4.46 -5.73
N SER A 21 10.49 -3.89 -4.52
CA SER A 21 9.44 -2.95 -4.15
C SER A 21 9.45 -1.70 -5.03
N THR A 22 10.62 -1.23 -5.48
CA THR A 22 10.73 -0.08 -6.39
C THR A 22 10.07 -0.37 -7.74
N VAL A 23 10.35 -1.54 -8.32
CA VAL A 23 9.72 -1.98 -9.57
C VAL A 23 8.20 -2.05 -9.41
N VAL A 24 7.72 -2.72 -8.35
CA VAL A 24 6.28 -2.86 -8.09
C VAL A 24 5.62 -1.50 -7.84
N THR A 25 6.26 -0.62 -7.07
CA THR A 25 5.75 0.73 -6.77
C THR A 25 5.63 1.56 -8.04
N ALA A 26 6.64 1.52 -8.92
CA ALA A 26 6.59 2.24 -10.20
C ALA A 26 5.46 1.73 -11.11
N LEU A 27 5.29 0.41 -11.21
CA LEU A 27 4.20 -0.19 -11.98
C LEU A 27 2.82 0.15 -11.40
N ALA A 28 2.65 0.11 -10.08
CA ALA A 28 1.41 0.47 -9.41
C ALA A 28 1.08 1.96 -9.61
N LEU A 29 2.08 2.84 -9.57
CA LEU A 29 1.92 4.27 -9.87
C LEU A 29 1.50 4.54 -11.32
N LEU A 30 2.06 3.79 -12.28
CA LEU A 30 1.68 3.87 -13.69
C LEU A 30 0.25 3.37 -13.88
N TYR A 31 -0.07 2.21 -13.31
CA TYR A 31 -1.39 1.61 -13.34
C TYR A 31 -2.47 2.54 -12.77
N ALA A 32 -2.22 3.12 -11.59
CA ALA A 32 -3.13 4.08 -10.98
C ALA A 32 -3.39 5.30 -11.86
N ARG A 33 -2.34 5.85 -12.50
CA ARG A 33 -2.45 6.99 -13.42
C ARG A 33 -3.24 6.63 -14.68
N MET A 34 -3.03 5.45 -15.25
CA MET A 34 -3.81 4.96 -16.39
C MET A 34 -5.30 4.84 -16.06
N LEU A 35 -5.64 4.53 -14.81
CA LEU A 35 -7.01 4.50 -14.31
C LEU A 35 -7.53 5.88 -13.83
N GLY A 36 -6.81 6.96 -14.11
CA GLY A 36 -7.24 8.34 -13.84
C GLY A 36 -6.96 8.83 -12.42
N ALA A 37 -6.26 8.06 -11.58
CA ALA A 37 -5.87 8.52 -10.26
C ALA A 37 -4.77 9.58 -10.33
N LYS A 38 -4.71 10.44 -9.32
CA LYS A 38 -3.62 11.41 -9.11
C LYS A 38 -2.90 11.07 -7.79
N PRO A 39 -1.92 10.15 -7.81
CA PRO A 39 -1.28 9.71 -6.58
C PRO A 39 -0.57 10.85 -5.85
N ARG A 40 -0.78 10.96 -4.54
CA ARG A 40 -0.08 11.90 -3.66
C ARG A 40 0.85 11.16 -2.73
N PHE A 41 1.98 11.76 -2.38
CA PHE A 41 2.93 11.15 -1.44
C PHE A 41 2.64 11.60 -0.01
N GLU A 42 2.40 10.64 0.89
CA GLU A 42 2.29 10.87 2.33
C GLU A 42 3.68 10.73 2.97
N GLY A 43 4.22 11.83 3.45
CA GLY A 43 5.59 11.89 3.98
C GLY A 43 5.79 11.12 5.28
N ARG A 44 4.77 11.10 6.16
CA ARG A 44 4.90 10.48 7.50
C ARG A 44 5.03 8.97 7.42
N THR A 45 4.24 8.34 6.56
CA THR A 45 4.25 6.88 6.36
C THR A 45 5.08 6.45 5.16
N ARG A 46 5.57 7.40 4.37
CA ARG A 46 6.28 7.17 3.10
C ARG A 46 5.45 6.27 2.20
N LEU A 47 4.21 6.68 1.92
CA LEU A 47 3.26 5.90 1.14
C LEU A 47 2.67 6.78 0.04
N PHE A 48 2.58 6.27 -1.19
CA PHE A 48 1.76 6.91 -2.21
C PHE A 48 0.31 6.51 -2.03
N ILE A 49 -0.60 7.49 -2.09
CA ILE A 49 -2.04 7.26 -1.99
C ILE A 49 -2.66 7.62 -3.33
N ALA A 50 -3.19 6.61 -4.01
CA ALA A 50 -3.97 6.76 -5.23
C ALA A 50 -5.45 6.56 -4.87
N SER A 51 -6.09 7.64 -4.40
CA SER A 51 -7.52 7.67 -4.10
C SER A 51 -8.37 8.11 -5.30
N GLY A 52 -9.69 7.93 -5.20
CA GLY A 52 -10.64 8.30 -6.27
C GLY A 52 -10.73 7.30 -7.42
N MET A 53 -10.12 6.11 -7.28
CA MET A 53 -10.20 5.06 -8.29
C MET A 53 -11.60 4.42 -8.33
N ARG A 54 -12.13 4.12 -9.53
CA ARG A 54 -13.44 3.44 -9.68
C ARG A 54 -13.36 1.91 -9.60
N GLY A 55 -12.15 1.36 -9.59
CA GLY A 55 -11.84 -0.07 -9.57
C GLY A 55 -10.34 -0.30 -9.68
N GLY A 56 -9.90 -1.55 -9.89
CA GLY A 56 -8.46 -1.88 -9.99
C GLY A 56 -7.77 -2.12 -8.64
N PHE A 57 -8.56 -2.32 -7.59
CA PHE A 57 -8.13 -2.71 -6.26
C PHE A 57 -9.18 -3.68 -5.67
N ALA A 58 -8.82 -4.41 -4.62
CA ALA A 58 -9.74 -5.28 -3.91
C ALA A 58 -10.32 -4.60 -2.67
N ARG A 59 -11.50 -5.05 -2.21
CA ARG A 59 -12.15 -4.60 -0.96
C ARG A 59 -12.24 -3.06 -0.89
N ALA A 60 -11.86 -2.47 0.25
CA ALA A 60 -11.81 -1.02 0.46
C ALA A 60 -10.53 -0.36 -0.09
N GLY A 61 -9.53 -1.16 -0.47
CA GLY A 61 -8.25 -0.71 -1.00
C GLY A 61 -7.22 -1.84 -1.01
N THR A 62 -6.10 -1.63 -1.70
CA THR A 62 -5.02 -2.61 -1.78
C THR A 62 -3.67 -1.90 -1.89
N THR A 63 -2.73 -2.26 -1.04
CA THR A 63 -1.34 -1.82 -1.16
C THR A 63 -0.54 -2.71 -2.11
N VAL A 64 0.08 -2.10 -3.11
CA VAL A 64 0.93 -2.73 -4.12
C VAL A 64 2.28 -2.00 -4.14
N GLY A 65 3.32 -2.65 -3.61
CA GLY A 65 4.59 -1.98 -3.33
C GLY A 65 4.39 -0.89 -2.27
N GLY A 66 4.83 0.32 -2.57
CA GLY A 66 4.61 1.53 -1.76
C GLY A 66 3.42 2.39 -2.21
N VAL A 67 2.43 1.81 -2.90
CA VAL A 67 1.23 2.53 -3.38
C VAL A 67 -0.03 1.89 -2.81
N PHE A 68 -0.83 2.67 -2.10
CA PHE A 68 -2.17 2.30 -1.69
C PHE A 68 -3.20 2.74 -2.74
N LEU A 69 -3.86 1.78 -3.36
CA LEU A 69 -4.90 1.97 -4.38
C LEU A 69 -6.27 1.90 -3.70
N THR A 70 -7.09 2.93 -3.83
CA THR A 70 -8.41 2.98 -3.18
C THR A 70 -9.39 3.90 -3.89
N GLY A 71 -10.69 3.70 -3.64
CA GLY A 71 -11.75 4.52 -4.22
C GLY A 71 -12.07 5.80 -3.44
N LYS A 72 -11.74 5.86 -2.15
CA LYS A 72 -12.04 7.00 -1.28
C LYS A 72 -10.77 7.50 -0.60
N ASP A 73 -10.77 8.73 -0.11
CA ASP A 73 -9.62 9.21 0.65
C ASP A 73 -9.55 8.49 2.01
N PRO A 74 -8.43 7.81 2.33
CA PRO A 74 -8.35 6.99 3.53
C PRO A 74 -8.14 7.82 4.79
N SER A 75 -8.61 7.29 5.92
CA SER A 75 -8.32 7.86 7.24
C SER A 75 -6.84 7.72 7.60
N ALA A 76 -6.35 8.57 8.50
CA ALA A 76 -4.97 8.49 8.97
C ALA A 76 -4.63 7.14 9.62
N ARG A 77 -5.62 6.46 10.23
CA ARG A 77 -5.48 5.11 10.76
C ARG A 77 -5.19 4.10 9.66
N LEU A 78 -6.04 4.08 8.63
CA LEU A 78 -5.87 3.17 7.50
C LEU A 78 -4.54 3.44 6.77
N ILE A 79 -4.12 4.70 6.63
CA ILE A 79 -2.81 5.02 6.05
C ILE A 79 -1.64 4.40 6.83
N ARG A 80 -1.72 4.31 8.16
CA ARG A 80 -0.70 3.63 8.97
C ARG A 80 -0.72 2.12 8.74
N HIS A 81 -1.91 1.52 8.74
CA HIS A 81 -2.09 0.11 8.44
C HIS A 81 -1.48 -0.27 7.09
N GLU A 82 -1.85 0.45 6.03
CA GLU A 82 -1.36 0.23 4.67
C GLU A 82 0.15 0.49 4.52
N SER A 83 0.71 1.35 5.37
CA SER A 83 2.17 1.57 5.39
C SER A 83 2.94 0.32 5.80
N VAL A 84 2.37 -0.52 6.69
CA VAL A 84 2.98 -1.79 7.09
C VAL A 84 2.92 -2.80 5.95
N HIS A 85 1.88 -2.79 5.11
CA HIS A 85 1.90 -3.60 3.89
C HIS A 85 3.01 -3.17 2.93
N ALA A 86 3.37 -1.89 2.88
CA ALA A 86 4.56 -1.44 2.13
C ALA A 86 5.87 -1.96 2.74
N ASP A 87 5.98 -2.06 4.08
CA ASP A 87 7.10 -2.76 4.74
C ASP A 87 7.16 -4.23 4.32
N GLN A 88 6.01 -4.92 4.29
CA GLN A 88 5.92 -6.33 3.93
C GLN A 88 6.27 -6.55 2.44
N TRP A 89 5.83 -5.66 1.55
CA TRP A 89 6.28 -5.64 0.15
C TRP A 89 7.80 -5.46 0.03
N ALA A 90 8.40 -4.58 0.82
CA ALA A 90 9.85 -4.41 0.83
C ALA A 90 10.58 -5.65 1.38
N ARG A 91 10.01 -6.31 2.39
CA ARG A 91 10.57 -7.49 3.07
C ARG A 91 10.46 -8.77 2.23
N TYR A 92 9.32 -9.02 1.60
CA TYR A 92 9.01 -10.26 0.88
C TYR A 92 9.03 -10.11 -0.65
N GLY A 93 9.08 -8.88 -1.14
CA GLY A 93 9.20 -8.58 -2.56
C GLY A 93 8.09 -9.19 -3.41
N PHE A 94 8.45 -9.71 -4.57
CA PHE A 94 7.49 -10.34 -5.50
C PHE A 94 6.75 -11.55 -4.93
N THR A 95 7.26 -12.16 -3.86
CA THR A 95 6.59 -13.30 -3.22
C THR A 95 5.48 -12.89 -2.26
N PHE A 96 5.37 -11.60 -1.92
CA PHE A 96 4.42 -11.12 -0.92
C PHE A 96 2.96 -11.46 -1.25
N PRO A 97 2.43 -11.22 -2.47
CA PRO A 97 1.02 -11.53 -2.78
C PRO A 97 0.69 -13.01 -2.60
N VAL A 98 1.60 -13.90 -2.98
CA VAL A 98 1.42 -15.36 -2.84
C VAL A 98 1.41 -15.75 -1.36
N ARG A 99 2.34 -15.21 -0.56
CA ARG A 99 2.39 -15.46 0.89
C ARG A 99 1.13 -14.96 1.58
N TYR A 100 0.70 -13.73 1.24
CA TYR A 100 -0.51 -13.13 1.76
C TYR A 100 -1.72 -14.01 1.43
N TRP A 101 -1.85 -14.45 0.19
CA TRP A 101 -2.98 -15.27 -0.24
C TRP A 101 -3.01 -16.64 0.42
N ILE A 102 -1.86 -17.34 0.52
CA ILE A 102 -1.78 -18.61 1.25
C ILE A 102 -2.19 -18.43 2.71
N GLU A 103 -1.76 -17.34 3.34
CA GLU A 103 -2.13 -17.04 4.72
C GLU A 103 -3.63 -16.70 4.84
N GLU A 104 -4.17 -15.90 3.94
CA GLU A 104 -5.59 -15.52 3.92
C GLU A 104 -6.51 -16.74 3.75
N LEU A 105 -6.09 -17.74 2.97
CA LEU A 105 -6.83 -19.00 2.82
C LEU A 105 -6.85 -19.83 4.10
N ARG A 106 -5.78 -19.80 4.89
CA ARG A 106 -5.64 -20.59 6.13
C ARG A 106 -6.26 -19.87 7.33
N ASN A 107 -6.00 -18.56 7.42
CA ASN A 107 -6.31 -17.67 8.52
C ASN A 107 -6.89 -16.37 7.95
N PRO A 108 -8.18 -16.33 7.56
CA PRO A 108 -8.73 -15.19 6.83
C PRO A 108 -8.90 -13.94 7.71
N ARG A 109 -8.82 -12.76 7.07
CA ARG A 109 -9.15 -11.45 7.66
C ARG A 109 -8.31 -11.14 8.90
N GLY A 110 -8.94 -10.79 10.03
CA GLY A 110 -8.23 -10.45 11.26
C GLY A 110 -7.42 -11.59 11.90
N LYS A 111 -7.49 -12.81 11.35
CA LYS A 111 -6.60 -13.92 11.75
C LYS A 111 -5.33 -14.00 10.89
N ASN A 112 -5.29 -13.30 9.76
CA ASN A 112 -4.16 -13.29 8.85
C ASN A 112 -2.98 -12.59 9.54
N ARG A 113 -1.84 -13.27 9.66
CA ARG A 113 -0.67 -12.71 10.36
C ARG A 113 -0.22 -11.36 9.79
N PHE A 114 -0.40 -11.14 8.48
CA PHE A 114 0.00 -9.89 7.83
C PHE A 114 -0.93 -8.74 8.18
N GLU A 115 -2.22 -9.02 8.36
CA GLU A 115 -3.23 -8.07 8.84
C GLU A 115 -3.04 -7.75 10.33
N ILE A 116 -2.64 -8.77 11.12
CA ILE A 116 -2.28 -8.58 12.53
C ILE A 116 -1.05 -7.68 12.66
N GLU A 117 0.01 -7.95 11.89
CA GLU A 117 1.21 -7.09 11.86
C GLU A 117 0.88 -5.66 11.42
N ALA A 118 -0.04 -5.49 10.46
CA ALA A 118 -0.50 -4.19 10.01
C ALA A 118 -1.39 -3.44 11.01
N GLY A 119 -1.81 -4.09 12.10
CA GLY A 119 -2.63 -3.50 13.14
C GLY A 119 -4.12 -3.56 12.79
N LEU A 120 -4.84 -4.46 13.48
CA LEU A 120 -6.25 -4.73 13.22
C LEU A 120 -7.17 -3.54 13.48
N GLU A 121 -6.89 -2.73 14.50
CA GLU A 121 -7.69 -1.52 14.80
C GLU A 121 -7.55 -0.48 13.70
N ASP A 122 -6.32 -0.23 13.26
CA ASP A 122 -6.05 0.74 12.20
C ASP A 122 -6.61 0.26 10.84
N GLY A 123 -6.73 -1.05 10.63
CA GLY A 123 -7.37 -1.68 9.47
C GLY A 123 -8.90 -1.84 9.56
N GLY A 124 -9.51 -1.50 10.70
CA GLY A 124 -10.97 -1.61 10.90
C GLY A 124 -11.48 -3.04 11.12
N TYR A 125 -10.63 -3.96 11.56
CA TYR A 125 -10.98 -5.34 11.90
C TYR A 125 -11.46 -5.51 13.34
N VAL A 126 -11.25 -4.51 14.19
CA VAL A 126 -11.83 -4.43 15.54
C VAL A 126 -12.64 -3.14 15.62
N GLY A 127 -13.96 -3.29 15.73
CA GLY A 127 -14.96 -2.22 15.70
C GLY A 127 -16.31 -2.75 16.09
#